data_AF-A0A849Z5L7-F1
#
_entry.id   AF-A0A849Z5L7-F1
#
_cell.length_a   1.000
_cell.length_b   1.000
_cell.length_c   1.000
_cell.angle_alpha   90.00
_cell.angle_beta   90.00
_cell.angle_gamma   90.00
#
_symmetry.space_group_name_H-M   'P 1'
#
loop_
_entity.id
_entity.type
_entity.pdbx_description
1 polymer ?
#
loop_
_entity_poly.entity_id
_entity_poly.type
_entity_poly.pdbx_seq_one_letter_code
_entity_poly.pdbx_strand_id
1 'polypeptide(L)'
;MAYGGPQGYGAPQPGGYHGPQGGPHGGPYQPPGYVQPPKKKGMNGCLLAFLITGGLFLVMGIGGGIWFYISFKDFVDASGDMMGIVVKARNAPGTDEVRELGCQDAVALDMKELTKVAQRFEDAMAKRENREPKELDLDDEAAYYVQCSNPKKKLSCEDVAKTFIKAVEPKGRIVVGVQTGSSSKECTETFDQTGKKLGAGQAPNLDVQ
;
A
#
# COMPACT_ATOMS: atom_id res chain seq x y z
N MET A 1 -19.52 -16.61 4.38
CA MET A 1 -18.42 -16.36 5.34
C MET A 1 -18.78 -15.10 6.10
N ALA A 2 -19.14 -15.26 7.37
CA ALA A 2 -19.62 -14.18 8.23
C ALA A 2 -18.43 -13.59 8.99
N TYR A 3 -18.15 -12.30 8.79
CA TYR A 3 -17.15 -11.59 9.58
C TYR A 3 -17.80 -11.15 10.90
N GLY A 4 -17.49 -11.87 11.98
CA GLY A 4 -17.74 -11.45 13.35
C GLY A 4 -16.73 -10.37 13.75
N GLY A 5 -17.22 -9.22 14.17
CA GLY A 5 -16.40 -8.13 14.69
C GLY A 5 -15.85 -8.42 16.09
N PRO A 6 -14.68 -7.86 16.45
CA PRO A 6 -14.10 -8.03 17.77
C PRO A 6 -14.85 -7.22 18.85
N GLN A 7 -15.14 -7.89 19.96
CA GLN A 7 -15.57 -7.31 21.22
C GLN A 7 -14.36 -6.82 22.03
N GLY A 8 -14.50 -5.66 22.69
CA GLY A 8 -13.58 -5.17 23.72
C GLY A 8 -13.18 -3.71 23.45
N TYR A 9 -13.10 -2.81 24.42
CA TYR A 9 -12.84 -2.97 25.85
C TYR A 9 -13.50 -1.82 26.63
N GLY A 10 -14.03 -2.15 27.81
CA GLY A 10 -14.63 -1.20 28.75
C GLY A 10 -13.61 -0.25 29.38
N ALA A 11 -14.07 0.96 29.66
CA ALA A 11 -13.31 2.04 30.27
C ALA A 11 -12.97 1.75 31.76
N PRO A 12 -11.82 2.20 32.27
CA PRO A 12 -11.53 2.22 33.70
C PRO A 12 -12.24 3.39 34.41
N GLN A 13 -12.98 3.08 35.48
CA GLN A 13 -13.47 4.08 36.45
C GLN A 13 -12.34 4.46 37.44
N PRO A 14 -12.11 5.75 37.72
CA PRO A 14 -11.24 6.17 38.81
C PRO A 14 -11.99 6.13 40.15
N GLY A 15 -11.44 5.35 41.08
CA GLY A 15 -11.94 5.13 42.44
C GLY A 15 -11.85 6.37 43.34
N GLY A 16 -12.82 6.46 44.25
CA GLY A 16 -12.92 7.49 45.27
C GLY A 16 -11.91 7.30 46.41
N TYR A 17 -11.41 8.42 46.92
CA TYR A 17 -10.65 8.48 48.16
C TYR A 17 -11.51 9.10 49.27
N HIS A 18 -11.77 8.30 50.31
CA HIS A 18 -12.34 8.72 51.57
C HIS A 18 -11.22 9.30 52.46
N GLY A 19 -11.36 10.54 52.91
CA GLY A 19 -10.47 11.15 53.90
C GLY A 19 -10.88 10.80 55.34
N PRO A 20 -9.92 10.62 56.27
CA PRO A 20 -10.23 10.49 57.69
C PRO A 20 -10.46 11.85 58.37
N GLN A 21 -11.45 11.83 59.25
CA GLN A 21 -11.98 12.91 60.07
C GLN A 21 -11.39 12.82 61.49
N GLY A 22 -10.86 13.94 62.01
CA GLY A 22 -10.84 14.22 63.46
C GLY A 22 -9.47 14.35 64.15
N GLY A 23 -9.29 15.44 64.91
CA GLY A 23 -8.21 15.60 65.90
C GLY A 23 -7.90 17.07 66.29
N PRO A 24 -8.11 17.53 67.54
CA PRO A 24 -8.02 18.94 67.94
C PRO A 24 -6.87 19.32 68.93
N HIS A 25 -6.69 20.65 69.05
CA HIS A 25 -6.07 21.46 70.14
C HIS A 25 -4.56 21.82 70.13
N GLY A 26 -4.32 23.13 69.98
CA GLY A 26 -3.77 23.96 71.08
C GLY A 26 -2.26 24.24 71.10
N GLY A 27 -1.86 25.44 70.67
CA GLY A 27 -0.54 26.01 70.97
C GLY A 27 -0.54 27.55 70.80
N PRO A 28 0.07 28.31 71.73
CA PRO A 28 -0.01 29.77 71.76
C PRO A 28 0.76 30.47 70.64
N TYR A 29 0.12 31.53 70.15
CA TYR A 29 0.56 32.50 69.17
C TYR A 29 1.89 33.17 69.58
N GLN A 30 2.90 33.11 68.70
CA GLN A 30 4.01 34.07 68.70
C GLN A 30 3.85 35.00 67.48
N PRO A 31 3.84 36.33 67.66
CA PRO A 31 3.78 37.27 66.55
C PRO A 31 5.07 37.22 65.72
N PRO A 32 4.98 37.04 64.38
CA PRO A 32 6.11 36.73 63.53
C PRO A 32 6.99 37.96 63.23
N GLY A 33 8.31 37.77 63.28
CA GLY A 33 9.27 38.69 62.68
C GLY A 33 9.13 38.67 61.16
N TYR A 34 8.78 39.81 60.57
CA TYR A 34 8.62 39.98 59.13
C TYR A 34 9.99 39.99 58.42
N VAL A 35 10.52 38.80 58.14
CA VAL A 35 11.55 38.66 57.11
C VAL A 35 10.84 38.87 55.77
N GLN A 36 11.13 39.98 55.08
CA GLN A 36 10.57 40.20 53.75
C GLN A 36 11.00 39.03 52.85
N PRO A 37 10.05 38.22 52.33
CA PRO A 37 10.41 37.16 51.42
C PRO A 37 11.05 37.79 50.19
N PRO A 38 12.18 37.26 49.69
CA PRO A 38 12.80 37.78 48.48
C PRO A 38 11.74 37.79 47.38
N LYS A 39 11.55 38.95 46.74
CA LYS A 39 10.60 39.13 45.64
C LYS A 39 10.97 38.16 44.52
N LYS A 40 10.36 36.97 44.53
CA LYS A 40 10.49 36.02 43.45
C LYS A 40 9.80 36.67 42.25
N LYS A 41 10.59 37.02 41.23
CA LYS A 41 10.08 37.33 39.87
C LYS A 41 9.38 36.06 39.38
N GLY A 42 8.13 35.89 39.78
CA GLY A 42 7.29 34.78 39.39
C GLY A 42 6.96 34.93 37.92
N MET A 43 7.72 34.27 37.06
CA MET A 43 7.22 33.97 35.73
C MET A 43 6.01 33.06 35.94
N ASN A 44 4.82 33.52 35.52
CA ASN A 44 3.55 32.84 35.74
C ASN A 44 3.68 31.36 35.33
N GLY A 45 3.44 30.43 36.26
CA GLY A 45 3.63 28.98 36.02
C GLY A 45 2.86 28.45 34.81
N CYS A 46 1.78 29.12 34.42
CA CYS A 46 1.04 28.83 33.19
C CYS A 46 1.87 29.07 31.91
N LEU A 47 2.67 30.13 31.87
CA LEU A 47 3.55 30.43 30.73
C LEU A 47 4.65 29.36 30.59
N LEU A 48 5.19 28.89 31.72
CA LEU A 48 6.16 27.78 31.72
C LEU A 48 5.53 26.49 31.19
N ALA A 49 4.30 26.18 31.60
CA ALA A 49 3.56 25.02 31.11
C ALA A 49 3.36 25.10 29.58
N PHE A 50 2.87 26.23 29.06
CA PHE A 50 2.68 26.42 27.61
C PHE A 50 3.97 26.29 26.81
N LEU A 51 5.10 26.79 27.31
CA LEU A 51 6.39 26.65 26.64
C LEU A 51 6.84 25.17 26.58
N ILE A 52 6.62 24.42 27.66
CA ILE A 52 6.98 22.99 27.70
C ILE A 52 6.06 22.20 26.78
N THR A 53 4.74 22.37 26.87
CA THR A 53 3.79 21.61 26.03
C THR A 53 3.92 22.00 24.57
N GLY A 54 3.98 23.30 24.26
CA GLY A 54 4.16 23.80 22.90
C GLY A 54 5.50 23.38 22.29
N GLY A 55 6.58 23.42 23.06
CA GLY A 55 7.89 22.91 22.65
C GLY A 55 7.86 21.41 22.34
N LEU A 56 7.22 20.61 23.20
CA LEU A 56 7.11 19.16 22.98
C LEU A 56 6.29 18.83 21.73
N PHE A 57 5.17 19.52 21.51
CA PHE A 57 4.35 19.35 20.30
C PHE A 57 5.11 19.77 19.03
N LEU A 58 5.92 20.83 19.11
CA LEU A 58 6.74 21.27 17.98
C LEU A 58 7.84 20.26 17.64
N VAL A 59 8.50 19.70 18.67
CA VAL A 59 9.49 18.62 18.47
C VAL A 59 8.84 17.34 17.96
N MET A 60 7.66 16.97 18.45
CA MET A 60 6.91 15.82 17.92
C MET A 60 6.39 16.06 16.50
N GLY A 61 5.95 17.28 16.17
CA GLY A 61 5.49 17.63 14.83
C GLY A 61 6.62 17.61 13.80
N ILE A 62 7.77 18.19 14.14
CA ILE A 62 8.93 18.20 13.25
C ILE A 62 9.58 16.81 13.18
N GLY A 63 9.87 16.21 14.34
CA GLY A 63 10.49 14.88 14.41
C GLY A 63 9.60 13.79 13.83
N GLY A 64 8.31 13.82 14.18
CA GLY A 64 7.31 12.91 13.64
C GLY A 64 7.05 13.16 12.15
N GLY A 65 7.01 14.42 11.71
CA GLY A 65 6.86 14.76 10.29
C GLY A 65 8.04 14.30 9.44
N ILE A 66 9.28 14.50 9.90
CA ILE A 66 10.48 14.02 9.22
C ILE A 66 10.50 12.48 9.20
N TRP A 67 10.24 11.84 10.33
CA TRP A 67 10.19 10.37 10.43
C TRP A 67 9.09 9.78 9.53
N PHE A 68 7.90 10.39 9.52
CA PHE A 68 6.79 10.02 8.66
C PHE A 68 7.13 10.23 7.19
N TYR A 69 7.71 11.38 6.83
CA TYR A 69 8.14 11.66 5.46
C TYR A 69 9.15 10.64 4.97
N ILE A 70 10.19 10.34 5.76
CA ILE A 70 11.20 9.33 5.41
C ILE A 70 10.55 7.94 5.28
N SER A 71 9.62 7.59 6.17
CA SER A 71 8.95 6.28 6.15
C SER A 71 7.94 6.13 5.01
N PHE A 72 7.29 7.22 4.60
CA PHE A 72 6.28 7.22 3.53
C PHE A 72 6.84 7.52 2.15
N LYS A 73 8.02 8.17 2.03
CA LYS A 73 8.62 8.47 0.72
C LYS A 73 8.80 7.20 -0.09
N ASP A 74 9.35 6.15 0.54
CA ASP A 74 9.58 4.87 -0.12
C ASP A 74 8.27 4.16 -0.50
N PHE A 75 7.22 4.32 0.32
CA PHE A 75 5.90 3.77 0.03
C PHE A 75 5.20 4.51 -1.12
N VAL A 76 5.30 5.84 -1.16
CA VAL A 76 4.73 6.67 -2.23
C VAL A 76 5.46 6.44 -3.55
N ASP A 77 6.80 6.34 -3.51
CA ASP A 77 7.61 6.04 -4.70
C ASP A 77 7.23 4.64 -5.25
N ALA A 78 7.15 3.62 -4.40
CA ALA A 78 6.74 2.27 -4.80
C ALA A 78 5.29 2.22 -5.34
N SER A 79 4.37 2.95 -4.71
CA SER A 79 2.98 3.05 -5.15
C SER A 79 2.86 3.78 -6.50
N GLY A 80 3.67 4.81 -6.71
CA GLY A 80 3.72 5.58 -7.96
C GLY A 80 4.17 4.72 -9.13
N ASP A 81 5.22 3.92 -8.93
CA ASP A 81 5.73 2.99 -9.94
C ASP A 81 4.69 1.93 -10.31
N MET A 82 4.02 1.34 -9.31
CA MET A 82 2.98 0.33 -9.55
C MET A 82 1.80 0.90 -10.33
N MET A 83 1.35 2.12 -10.00
CA MET A 83 0.30 2.79 -10.75
C MET A 83 0.75 3.13 -12.18
N GLY A 84 2.02 3.50 -12.36
CA GLY A 84 2.63 3.70 -13.67
C GLY A 84 2.60 2.43 -14.54
N ILE A 85 2.91 1.26 -13.99
CA ILE A 85 2.83 -0.03 -14.69
C ILE A 85 1.38 -0.32 -15.11
N VAL A 86 0.42 -0.16 -14.20
CA VAL A 86 -1.00 -0.40 -14.49
C VAL A 86 -1.49 0.52 -15.60
N VAL A 87 -1.15 1.82 -15.56
CA VAL A 87 -1.53 2.78 -16.60
C VAL A 87 -0.89 2.41 -17.94
N LYS A 88 0.40 2.06 -17.96
CA LYS A 88 1.07 1.59 -19.18
C LYS A 88 0.41 0.33 -19.74
N ALA A 89 0.07 -0.62 -18.89
CA ALA A 89 -0.55 -1.87 -19.29
C ALA A 89 -1.99 -1.67 -19.81
N ARG A 90 -2.72 -0.68 -19.30
CA ARG A 90 -4.02 -0.27 -19.85
C ARG A 90 -3.87 0.46 -21.18
N ASN A 91 -2.79 1.20 -21.40
CA ASN A 91 -2.56 1.93 -22.65
C ASN A 91 -1.66 1.17 -23.62
N ALA A 92 -1.40 -0.12 -23.37
CA ALA A 92 -0.56 -0.93 -24.22
C ALA A 92 -1.22 -1.18 -25.59
N PRO A 93 -0.43 -1.39 -26.67
CA PRO A 93 -0.96 -1.71 -27.99
C PRO A 93 -1.93 -2.91 -27.93
N GLY A 94 -3.00 -2.89 -28.74
CA GLY A 94 -3.99 -3.97 -28.79
C GLY A 94 -5.06 -3.93 -27.71
N THR A 95 -4.92 -3.07 -26.69
CA THR A 95 -5.91 -3.01 -25.59
C THR A 95 -7.21 -2.33 -25.99
N ASP A 96 -7.16 -1.32 -26.86
CA ASP A 96 -8.36 -0.64 -27.34
C ASP A 96 -9.21 -1.56 -28.21
N GLU A 97 -8.60 -2.36 -29.07
CA GLU A 97 -9.28 -3.36 -29.91
C GLU A 97 -9.93 -4.44 -29.04
N VAL A 98 -9.26 -4.86 -27.96
CA VAL A 98 -9.83 -5.82 -26.99
C VAL A 98 -10.97 -5.17 -26.17
N ARG A 99 -10.93 -3.87 -25.89
CA ARG A 99 -12.08 -3.15 -25.28
C ARG A 99 -13.26 -3.08 -26.23
N GLU A 100 -13.01 -2.76 -27.50
CA GLU A 100 -14.04 -2.72 -28.54
C GLU A 100 -14.71 -4.08 -28.74
N LEU A 101 -13.97 -5.18 -28.55
CA LEU A 101 -14.51 -6.54 -28.55
C LEU A 101 -15.58 -6.77 -27.45
N GLY A 102 -15.48 -6.02 -26.35
CA GLY A 102 -16.48 -5.99 -25.28
C GLY A 102 -15.91 -6.08 -23.86
N CYS A 103 -14.58 -6.09 -23.68
CA CYS A 103 -13.95 -6.05 -22.36
C CYS A 103 -14.13 -4.65 -21.74
N GLN A 104 -14.72 -4.54 -20.54
CA GLN A 104 -14.82 -3.24 -19.87
C GLN A 104 -13.45 -2.73 -19.44
N ASP A 105 -12.62 -3.64 -18.92
CA ASP A 105 -11.22 -3.39 -18.64
C ASP A 105 -10.37 -4.38 -19.44
N ALA A 106 -9.48 -3.85 -20.27
CA ALA A 106 -8.46 -4.61 -20.96
C ALA A 106 -7.09 -4.11 -20.53
N VAL A 107 -6.18 -5.05 -20.28
CA VAL A 107 -4.80 -4.81 -19.89
C VAL A 107 -3.91 -5.71 -20.72
N ALA A 108 -2.82 -5.19 -21.27
CA ALA A 108 -1.78 -5.99 -21.88
C ALA A 108 -0.43 -5.65 -21.23
N LEU A 109 0.26 -6.66 -20.73
CA LEU A 109 1.59 -6.56 -20.15
C LEU A 109 2.59 -7.14 -21.14
N ASP A 110 3.57 -6.33 -21.54
CA ASP A 110 4.76 -6.82 -22.24
C ASP A 110 5.67 -7.48 -21.19
N MET A 111 5.96 -8.77 -21.36
CA MET A 111 6.75 -9.52 -20.39
C MET A 111 8.19 -9.04 -20.33
N LYS A 112 8.78 -8.54 -21.43
CA LYS A 112 10.14 -7.99 -21.41
C LYS A 112 10.20 -6.70 -20.60
N GLU A 113 9.19 -5.84 -20.74
CA GLU A 113 9.09 -4.64 -19.91
C GLU A 113 8.81 -4.98 -18.45
N LEU A 114 7.97 -5.99 -18.19
CA LEU A 114 7.72 -6.49 -16.84
C LEU A 114 9.02 -7.00 -16.18
N THR A 115 9.84 -7.79 -16.89
CA THR A 115 11.14 -8.28 -16.40
C THR A 115 12.10 -7.14 -16.09
N LYS A 116 12.19 -6.12 -16.96
CA LYS A 116 13.01 -4.93 -16.68
C LYS A 116 12.56 -4.21 -15.41
N VAL A 117 11.25 -4.08 -15.20
CA VAL A 117 10.71 -3.42 -14.02
C VAL A 117 10.91 -4.27 -12.76
N ALA A 118 10.69 -5.58 -12.85
CA ALA A 118 10.92 -6.52 -11.75
C ALA A 118 12.40 -6.52 -11.34
N GLN A 119 13.33 -6.51 -12.29
CA GLN A 119 14.76 -6.44 -12.01
C GLN A 119 15.13 -5.12 -11.29
N ARG A 120 14.60 -3.98 -11.74
CA ARG A 120 14.81 -2.69 -11.04
C ARG A 120 14.29 -2.70 -9.61
N PHE A 121 13.14 -3.34 -9.39
CA PHE A 121 12.57 -3.49 -8.05
C PHE A 121 13.47 -4.37 -7.16
N GLU A 122 13.95 -5.48 -7.69
CA GLU A 122 14.89 -6.37 -7.00
C GLU A 122 16.22 -5.68 -6.70
N ASP A 123 16.77 -4.91 -7.64
CA ASP A 123 17.99 -4.11 -7.43
C ASP A 123 17.81 -3.08 -6.30
N ALA A 124 16.66 -2.42 -6.25
CA ALA A 124 16.32 -1.44 -5.21
C ALA A 124 16.16 -2.11 -3.83
N MET A 125 15.48 -3.27 -3.77
CA MET A 125 15.31 -4.05 -2.56
C MET A 125 16.64 -4.63 -2.06
N ALA A 126 17.44 -5.19 -2.95
CA ALA A 126 18.76 -5.72 -2.64
C ALA A 126 19.69 -4.65 -2.04
N LYS A 127 19.67 -3.45 -2.63
CA LYS A 127 20.39 -2.28 -2.10
C LYS A 127 19.93 -1.89 -0.70
N ARG A 128 18.62 -1.91 -0.43
CA ARG A 128 18.05 -1.59 0.90
C ARG A 128 18.46 -2.63 1.95
N GLU A 129 18.53 -3.88 1.56
CA GLU A 129 18.87 -5.01 2.43
C GLU A 129 20.38 -5.29 2.53
N ASN A 130 21.22 -4.52 1.82
CA ASN A 130 22.66 -4.74 1.71
C ASN A 130 23.02 -6.16 1.25
N ARG A 131 22.26 -6.68 0.28
CA ARG A 131 22.51 -7.97 -0.37
C ARG A 131 22.75 -7.78 -1.86
N GLU A 132 23.28 -8.81 -2.51
CA GLU A 132 23.39 -8.82 -3.97
C GLU A 132 22.00 -8.98 -4.62
N PRO A 133 21.72 -8.26 -5.72
CA PRO A 133 20.50 -8.46 -6.50
C PRO A 133 20.45 -9.86 -7.10
N LYS A 134 19.28 -10.51 -7.05
CA LYS A 134 19.06 -11.75 -7.79
C LYS A 134 18.68 -11.41 -9.22
N GLU A 135 19.20 -12.16 -10.19
CA GLU A 135 18.70 -12.08 -11.56
C GLU A 135 17.34 -12.79 -11.61
N LEU A 136 16.30 -12.03 -11.99
CA LEU A 136 14.97 -12.56 -12.19
C LEU A 136 14.84 -13.07 -13.63
N ASP A 137 15.01 -14.38 -13.80
CA ASP A 137 14.68 -15.06 -15.05
C ASP A 137 13.17 -15.34 -15.08
N LEU A 138 12.39 -14.34 -15.46
CA LEU A 138 10.97 -14.51 -15.74
C LEU A 138 10.85 -15.17 -17.10
N ASP A 139 10.46 -16.44 -17.10
CA ASP A 139 10.26 -17.32 -18.26
C ASP A 139 9.90 -16.56 -19.55
N ASP A 140 10.93 -16.26 -20.35
CA ASP A 140 10.92 -15.31 -21.47
C ASP A 140 10.03 -15.75 -22.63
N GLU A 141 9.49 -16.97 -22.57
CA GLU A 141 8.89 -17.55 -23.76
C GLU A 141 7.50 -16.93 -24.07
N ALA A 142 6.86 -16.21 -23.12
CA ALA A 142 5.68 -15.36 -23.38
C ALA A 142 6.06 -13.91 -23.69
N ALA A 143 5.64 -13.39 -24.85
CA ALA A 143 5.86 -11.98 -25.21
C ALA A 143 4.87 -11.05 -24.51
N TYR A 144 3.60 -11.47 -24.41
CA TYR A 144 2.54 -10.65 -23.80
C TYR A 144 1.63 -11.48 -22.89
N TYR A 145 1.14 -10.83 -21.83
CA TYR A 145 0.02 -11.28 -21.02
C TYR A 145 -1.16 -10.32 -21.21
N VAL A 146 -2.27 -10.81 -21.74
CA VAL A 146 -3.46 -10.02 -22.04
C VAL A 146 -4.59 -10.44 -21.11
N GLN A 147 -5.17 -9.49 -20.38
CA GLN A 147 -6.28 -9.73 -19.47
C GLN A 147 -7.50 -8.93 -19.93
N CYS A 148 -8.61 -9.63 -20.12
CA CYS A 148 -9.94 -9.06 -20.33
C CYS A 148 -10.77 -9.26 -19.07
N SER A 149 -11.30 -8.17 -18.53
CA SER A 149 -12.10 -8.18 -17.31
C SER A 149 -13.49 -7.59 -17.57
N ASN A 150 -14.49 -8.20 -16.92
CA ASN A 150 -15.89 -7.80 -16.97
C ASN A 150 -16.42 -7.66 -18.41
N PRO A 151 -16.30 -8.69 -19.26
CA PRO A 151 -16.77 -8.61 -20.63
C PRO A 151 -18.30 -8.42 -20.67
N LYS A 152 -18.79 -7.54 -21.55
CA LYS A 152 -20.23 -7.23 -21.72
C LYS A 152 -21.05 -8.40 -22.27
N LYS A 153 -20.38 -9.37 -22.89
CA LYS A 153 -20.93 -10.61 -23.45
C LYS A 153 -19.96 -11.75 -23.15
N LYS A 154 -20.40 -12.99 -23.31
CA LYS A 154 -19.50 -14.15 -23.19
C LYS A 154 -18.40 -14.05 -24.26
N LEU A 155 -17.14 -13.94 -23.84
CA LEU A 155 -15.97 -13.87 -24.71
C LEU A 155 -15.06 -15.06 -24.43
N SER A 156 -14.56 -15.70 -25.49
CA SER A 156 -13.55 -16.74 -25.34
C SER A 156 -12.14 -16.15 -25.31
N CYS A 157 -11.19 -16.87 -24.71
CA CYS A 157 -9.77 -16.52 -24.78
C CYS A 157 -9.27 -16.47 -26.24
N GLU A 158 -9.85 -17.27 -27.14
CA GLU A 158 -9.51 -17.29 -28.56
C GLU A 158 -9.94 -16.00 -29.28
N ASP A 159 -11.13 -15.46 -28.98
CA ASP A 159 -11.61 -14.19 -29.56
C ASP A 159 -10.71 -13.02 -29.14
N VAL A 160 -10.33 -12.98 -27.86
CA VAL A 160 -9.42 -11.96 -27.32
C VAL A 160 -8.03 -12.11 -27.93
N ALA A 161 -7.50 -13.33 -28.01
CA ALA A 161 -6.18 -13.61 -28.61
C ALA A 161 -6.11 -13.17 -30.07
N LYS A 162 -7.09 -13.57 -30.90
CA LYS A 162 -7.14 -13.20 -32.32
C LYS A 162 -7.22 -11.68 -32.51
N THR A 163 -8.04 -11.02 -31.70
CA THR A 163 -8.19 -9.56 -31.74
C THR A 163 -6.88 -8.87 -31.41
N PHE A 164 -6.21 -9.29 -30.34
CA PHE A 164 -4.93 -8.74 -29.91
C PHE A 164 -3.81 -8.99 -30.92
N ILE A 165 -3.69 -10.23 -31.43
CA ILE A 165 -2.65 -10.60 -32.41
C ILE A 165 -2.79 -9.78 -33.69
N LYS A 166 -4.02 -9.57 -34.16
CA LYS A 166 -4.29 -8.76 -35.35
C LYS A 166 -3.87 -7.30 -35.15
N ALA A 167 -3.96 -6.77 -33.93
CA ALA A 167 -3.60 -5.40 -33.62
C ALA A 167 -2.09 -5.17 -33.44
N VAL A 168 -1.38 -6.15 -32.85
CA VAL A 168 0.00 -5.95 -32.36
C VAL A 168 1.05 -6.77 -33.12
N GLU A 169 0.67 -7.88 -33.77
CA GLU A 169 1.59 -8.82 -34.42
C GLU A 169 2.77 -9.25 -33.51
N PRO A 170 2.48 -9.87 -32.33
CA PRO A 170 3.50 -10.18 -31.34
C PRO A 170 4.54 -11.18 -31.86
N LYS A 171 5.83 -10.96 -31.53
CA LYS A 171 6.96 -11.83 -31.93
C LYS A 171 7.21 -13.00 -30.98
N GLY A 172 6.14 -13.63 -30.48
CA GLY A 172 6.22 -14.71 -29.50
C GLY A 172 4.84 -15.21 -29.10
N ARG A 173 4.77 -16.18 -28.18
CA ARG A 173 3.49 -16.64 -27.66
C ARG A 173 2.87 -15.57 -26.76
N ILE A 174 1.56 -15.60 -26.63
CA ILE A 174 0.80 -14.73 -25.73
C ILE A 174 -0.01 -15.58 -24.77
N VAL A 175 -0.17 -15.08 -23.55
CA VAL A 175 -1.07 -15.67 -22.56
C VAL A 175 -2.28 -14.77 -22.45
N VAL A 176 -3.47 -15.33 -22.58
CA VAL A 176 -4.73 -14.58 -22.55
C VAL A 176 -5.59 -15.09 -21.40
N GLY A 177 -6.03 -14.17 -20.56
CA GLY A 177 -6.98 -14.40 -19.47
C GLY A 177 -8.28 -13.66 -19.72
N VAL A 178 -9.42 -14.32 -19.49
CA VAL A 178 -10.74 -13.69 -19.43
C VAL A 178 -11.34 -13.92 -18.05
N GLN A 179 -11.77 -12.85 -17.40
CA GLN A 179 -12.38 -12.89 -16.08
C GLN A 179 -13.75 -12.21 -16.09
N THR A 180 -14.76 -12.93 -15.61
CA THR A 180 -16.12 -12.43 -15.40
C THR A 180 -16.37 -12.21 -13.91
N GLY A 181 -16.45 -10.94 -13.48
CA GLY A 181 -16.78 -10.58 -12.10
C GLY A 181 -15.68 -10.89 -11.07
N SER A 182 -16.07 -10.94 -9.79
CA SER A 182 -15.16 -10.88 -8.65
C SER A 182 -14.41 -12.17 -8.30
N SER A 183 -14.75 -13.33 -8.89
CA SER A 183 -14.16 -14.60 -8.39
C SER A 183 -14.03 -15.78 -9.35
N SER A 184 -14.47 -15.71 -10.61
CA SER A 184 -14.23 -16.80 -11.56
C SER A 184 -13.43 -16.33 -12.78
N LYS A 185 -12.17 -16.79 -12.87
CA LYS A 185 -11.47 -16.83 -14.15
C LYS A 185 -12.28 -17.74 -15.09
N GLU A 186 -12.73 -17.20 -16.21
CA GLU A 186 -13.53 -17.94 -17.18
C GLU A 186 -12.62 -18.79 -18.08
N CYS A 187 -11.45 -18.26 -18.45
CA CYS A 187 -10.39 -19.01 -19.11
C CYS A 187 -9.01 -18.37 -18.90
N THR A 188 -7.96 -19.18 -19.01
CA THR A 188 -6.57 -18.72 -19.15
C THR A 188 -5.87 -19.68 -20.11
N GLU A 189 -5.43 -19.18 -21.26
CA GLU A 189 -4.93 -20.00 -22.37
C GLU A 189 -3.70 -19.35 -23.01
N THR A 190 -2.80 -20.19 -23.53
CA THR A 190 -1.61 -19.73 -24.25
C THR A 190 -1.81 -19.93 -25.74
N PHE A 191 -1.45 -18.93 -26.54
CA PHE A 191 -1.55 -18.94 -28.00
C PHE A 191 -0.20 -18.60 -28.61
N ASP A 192 0.15 -19.20 -29.76
CA ASP A 192 1.29 -18.73 -30.54
C ASP A 192 0.98 -17.42 -31.29
N GLN A 193 1.98 -16.86 -31.97
CA GLN A 193 1.86 -15.63 -32.75
C GLN A 193 0.83 -15.69 -33.90
N THR A 194 0.35 -16.88 -34.27
CA THR A 194 -0.67 -17.07 -35.31
C THR A 194 -2.08 -17.20 -34.73
N GLY A 195 -2.20 -17.25 -33.40
CA GLY A 195 -3.47 -17.48 -32.70
C GLY A 195 -3.81 -18.95 -32.53
N LYS A 196 -2.87 -19.86 -32.81
CA LYS A 196 -3.08 -21.29 -32.52
C LYS A 196 -2.89 -21.52 -31.02
N LYS A 197 -3.89 -22.15 -30.41
CA LYS A 197 -3.88 -22.53 -29.00
C LYS A 197 -2.78 -23.57 -28.73
N LEU A 198 -1.93 -23.27 -27.75
CA LEU A 198 -0.85 -24.14 -27.28
C LEU A 198 -1.25 -24.94 -26.03
N GLY A 199 -2.22 -24.46 -25.25
CA GLY A 199 -2.72 -25.17 -24.07
C GLY A 199 -3.41 -24.26 -23.06
N ALA A 200 -3.76 -24.82 -21.91
CA ALA A 200 -4.15 -24.02 -20.74
C ALA A 200 -2.93 -23.23 -20.26
N GLY A 201 -3.08 -21.92 -20.14
CA GLY A 201 -2.04 -21.07 -19.60
C GLY A 201 -2.04 -21.21 -18.09
N GLN A 202 -0.90 -21.55 -17.50
CA GLN A 202 -0.72 -21.26 -16.08
C GLN A 202 -0.51 -19.75 -15.98
N ALA A 203 -1.41 -19.08 -15.27
CA ALA A 203 -1.09 -17.71 -14.84
C ALA A 203 0.24 -17.80 -14.07
N PRO A 204 1.19 -16.86 -14.29
CA PRO A 204 2.43 -16.86 -13.54
C PRO A 204 2.07 -16.97 -12.06
N ASN A 205 2.59 -18.02 -11.42
CA ASN A 205 2.22 -18.33 -10.05
C ASN A 205 2.92 -17.30 -9.16
N LEU A 206 2.26 -16.17 -8.93
CA LEU A 206 2.71 -15.10 -8.04
C LEU A 206 2.49 -15.52 -6.58
N ASP A 207 2.82 -16.76 -6.23
CA ASP A 207 2.97 -17.18 -4.84
C ASP A 207 4.21 -16.47 -4.30
N VAL A 208 4.03 -15.22 -3.90
CA VAL A 208 4.99 -14.47 -3.08
C VAL A 208 4.98 -15.15 -1.72
N GLN A 209 5.90 -16.09 -1.51
CA GLN A 209 6.22 -16.66 -0.20
C GLN A 209 6.89 -15.63 0.69
#